data_AF-A0A942PVY8-F1
#
_entry.id   AF-A0A942PVY8-F1
#
_cell.length_a   1.000
_cell.length_b   1.000
_cell.length_c   1.000
_cell.angle_alpha   90.00
_cell.angle_beta   90.00
_cell.angle_gamma   90.00
#
_symmetry.space_group_name_H-M   'P 1'
#
loop_
_entity.id
_entity.type
_entity.pdbx_description
1 polymer ?
#
loop_
_entity_poly.entity_id
_entity_poly.type
_entity_poly.pdbx_seq_one_letter_code
_entity_poly.pdbx_strand_id
1 'polypeptide(L)'
;MAKKLSILLVALVALNPILMADELRPITADTPRFDPSNESKTDPLSQLDRVIEASGELLQKQKQLKELLAEYIHMQNAYLHNQQDREMLFRLVKIAYKAQNLIQETHLSYAFPPEFLKELSLFSQVGAKRGLPRPS
;
A
#
# COMPACT_ATOMS: atom_id res chain seq x y z
N MET A 1 -33.98 34.76 4.10
CA MET A 1 -33.56 35.82 5.06
C MET A 1 -32.85 35.16 6.22
N ALA A 2 -31.73 35.74 6.64
CA ALA A 2 -30.75 35.12 7.52
C ALA A 2 -30.86 35.60 8.99
N LYS A 3 -30.24 34.79 9.87
CA LYS A 3 -29.57 35.12 11.16
C LYS A 3 -30.40 35.29 12.45
N LYS A 4 -30.17 34.38 13.41
CA LYS A 4 -29.32 34.54 14.64
C LYS A 4 -29.57 33.33 15.58
N LEU A 5 -28.68 32.34 15.65
CA LEU A 5 -27.62 32.13 16.66
C LEU A 5 -27.93 32.45 18.14
N SER A 6 -27.83 31.39 18.95
CA SER A 6 -27.18 31.31 20.27
C SER A 6 -27.88 31.80 21.54
N ILE A 7 -28.44 30.83 22.27
CA ILE A 7 -28.42 30.74 23.75
C ILE A 7 -28.17 29.25 24.05
N LEU A 8 -26.93 28.77 24.05
CA LEU A 8 -25.99 28.67 25.17
C LEU A 8 -26.60 28.08 26.46
N LEU A 9 -26.19 26.83 26.73
CA LEU A 9 -25.85 26.24 28.03
C LEU A 9 -26.86 26.35 29.18
N VAL A 10 -27.31 25.17 29.66
CA VAL A 10 -27.37 24.72 31.06
C VAL A 10 -28.53 23.74 31.19
N ALA A 11 -28.22 22.45 31.03
CA ALA A 11 -28.92 21.34 31.69
C ALA A 11 -28.02 20.10 31.59
N LEU A 12 -26.83 20.25 32.17
CA LEU A 12 -26.00 19.15 32.62
C LEU A 12 -26.69 18.51 33.84
N VAL A 13 -26.44 17.22 34.03
CA VAL A 13 -26.68 16.43 35.27
C VAL A 13 -27.96 15.58 35.28
N ALA A 14 -27.77 14.37 34.72
CA ALA A 14 -27.99 13.09 35.39
C ALA A 14 -29.42 12.73 35.85
N LEU A 15 -30.23 12.26 34.90
CA LEU A 15 -31.29 11.31 35.17
C LEU A 15 -30.75 9.87 34.98
N ASN A 16 -30.13 9.32 36.03
CA ASN A 16 -30.23 7.89 36.39
C ASN A 16 -29.40 7.58 37.65
N PRO A 17 -30.00 7.57 38.85
CA PRO A 17 -29.47 6.84 39.98
C PRO A 17 -30.06 5.43 39.94
N ILE A 18 -29.55 4.57 39.05
CA ILE A 18 -29.80 3.13 39.16
C ILE A 18 -28.60 2.53 39.91
N LEU A 19 -28.83 2.42 41.21
CA LEU A 19 -28.40 1.33 42.08
C LEU A 19 -27.01 0.75 41.81
N MET A 20 -26.03 1.36 42.48
CA MET A 20 -24.84 0.66 42.99
C MET A 20 -25.30 -0.33 44.07
N ALA A 21 -25.59 -1.58 43.71
CA ALA A 21 -25.69 -2.70 44.64
C ALA A 21 -25.74 -4.04 43.86
N ASP A 22 -24.57 -4.59 43.53
CA ASP A 22 -24.27 -6.01 43.21
C ASP A 22 -23.05 -6.01 42.28
N GLU A 23 -21.91 -6.65 42.50
CA GLU A 23 -21.39 -7.50 43.56
C GLU A 23 -19.88 -7.23 43.58
N LEU A 24 -19.24 -7.16 44.75
CA LEU A 24 -17.81 -7.46 44.84
C LEU A 24 -17.68 -8.98 44.63
N ARG A 25 -17.73 -9.42 43.38
CA ARG A 25 -17.46 -10.82 43.06
C ARG A 25 -16.05 -11.15 43.53
N PRO A 26 -15.84 -12.23 44.29
CA PRO A 26 -14.49 -12.73 44.50
C PRO A 26 -13.88 -12.93 43.11
N ILE A 27 -12.57 -12.70 42.98
CA ILE A 27 -11.81 -13.04 41.77
C ILE A 27 -11.99 -14.56 41.57
N THR A 28 -13.03 -14.97 40.86
CA THR A 28 -13.26 -16.35 40.49
C THR A 28 -12.13 -16.73 39.55
N ALA A 29 -11.71 -17.99 39.64
CA ALA A 29 -10.58 -18.59 38.95
C ALA A 29 -10.71 -18.65 37.40
N ASP A 30 -11.51 -17.76 36.81
CA ASP A 30 -11.72 -17.55 35.38
C ASP A 30 -11.01 -16.28 34.88
N THR A 31 -10.04 -15.74 35.63
CA THR A 31 -8.98 -14.94 34.98
C THR A 31 -8.37 -15.79 33.87
N PRO A 32 -8.24 -15.29 32.63
CA PRO A 32 -7.54 -16.01 31.57
C PRO A 32 -6.18 -16.41 32.12
N ARG A 33 -6.03 -17.70 32.44
CA ARG A 33 -4.77 -18.23 32.92
C ARG A 33 -3.87 -18.18 31.71
N PHE A 34 -2.82 -17.35 31.77
CA PHE A 34 -1.74 -17.43 30.79
C PHE A 34 -1.23 -18.86 30.83
N ASP A 35 -1.61 -19.64 29.83
CA ASP A 35 -1.15 -20.99 29.66
C ASP A 35 0.23 -20.91 28.99
N PRO A 36 1.34 -21.09 29.73
CA PRO A 36 2.67 -21.03 29.14
C PRO A 36 2.90 -22.16 28.12
N SER A 37 2.01 -23.17 28.07
CA SER A 37 2.07 -24.23 27.05
C SER A 37 1.48 -23.80 25.70
N ASN A 38 0.79 -22.66 25.65
CA ASN A 38 0.27 -22.05 24.42
C ASN A 38 1.13 -20.86 23.95
N GLU A 39 2.40 -20.82 24.37
CA GLU A 39 3.42 -20.01 23.72
C GLU A 39 3.54 -20.49 22.27
N SER A 40 2.84 -19.80 21.38
CA SER A 40 3.11 -19.79 19.95
C SER A 40 4.63 -19.80 19.76
N LYS A 41 5.17 -20.86 19.14
CA LYS A 41 6.62 -21.10 18.90
C LYS A 41 7.32 -20.00 18.09
N THR A 42 6.65 -18.90 17.81
CA THR A 42 7.22 -17.71 17.20
C THR A 42 7.22 -16.59 18.23
N ASP A 43 8.42 -16.35 18.78
CA ASP A 43 8.75 -15.15 19.53
C ASP A 43 8.29 -13.90 18.75
N PRO A 44 7.44 -13.04 19.35
CA PRO A 44 6.97 -11.81 18.72
C PRO A 44 8.09 -10.88 18.23
N LEU A 45 9.25 -10.87 18.89
CA LEU A 45 10.40 -10.06 18.45
C LEU A 45 10.94 -10.61 17.12
N SER A 46 11.13 -11.92 17.02
CA SER A 46 11.52 -12.59 15.78
C SER A 46 10.50 -12.38 14.64
N GLN A 47 9.20 -12.23 14.94
CA GLN A 47 8.21 -11.86 13.92
C GLN A 47 8.37 -10.40 13.47
N LEU A 48 8.63 -9.49 14.42
CA LEU A 48 8.87 -8.09 14.13
C LEU A 48 10.11 -7.90 13.25
N ASP A 49 11.18 -8.66 13.50
CA ASP A 49 12.40 -8.64 12.67
C ASP A 49 12.09 -9.00 11.20
N ARG A 50 11.26 -10.02 10.96
CA ARG A 50 10.83 -10.38 9.59
C ARG A 50 10.01 -9.28 8.94
N VAL A 51 9.16 -8.58 9.70
CA VAL A 51 8.40 -7.43 9.19
C VAL A 51 9.33 -6.28 8.83
N ILE A 52 10.35 -6.02 9.65
CA ILE A 52 11.37 -5.00 9.37
C ILE A 52 12.14 -5.33 8.09
N GLU A 53 12.59 -6.58 7.95
CA GLU A 53 13.31 -7.04 6.75
C GLU A 53 12.44 -6.90 5.50
N ALA A 54 11.20 -7.43 5.52
CA ALA A 54 10.27 -7.33 4.40
C ALA A 54 9.94 -5.86 4.04
N SER A 55 9.82 -5.00 5.05
CA SER A 55 9.62 -3.55 4.84
C SER A 55 10.85 -2.91 4.18
N GLY A 56 12.05 -3.35 4.56
CA GLY A 56 13.30 -2.93 3.93
C GLY A 56 13.36 -3.31 2.45
N GLU A 57 13.03 -4.57 2.12
CA GLU A 57 12.96 -5.04 0.73
C GLU A 57 11.92 -4.28 -0.09
N LEU A 58 10.73 -4.07 0.47
CA LEU A 58 9.66 -3.31 -0.17
C LEU A 58 10.10 -1.87 -0.45
N LEU A 59 10.80 -1.22 0.49
CA LEU A 59 11.34 0.12 0.30
C LEU A 59 12.37 0.17 -0.84
N GLN A 60 13.22 -0.86 -0.99
CA GLN A 60 14.17 -0.93 -2.11
C GLN A 60 13.44 -1.07 -3.44
N LYS A 61 12.42 -1.93 -3.53
CA LYS A 61 11.59 -2.06 -4.73
C LYS A 61 10.88 -0.74 -5.08
N GLN A 62 10.40 0.00 -4.08
CA GLN A 62 9.79 1.32 -4.29
C GLN A 62 10.79 2.36 -4.85
N LYS A 63 12.03 2.37 -4.35
CA LYS A 63 13.09 3.23 -4.89
C LYS A 63 13.41 2.88 -6.35
N GLN A 64 13.55 1.58 -6.64
CA GLN A 64 13.76 1.12 -8.01
C GLN A 64 12.59 1.49 -8.93
N LEU A 65 11.35 1.39 -8.45
CA LEU A 65 10.17 1.80 -9.21
C LEU A 65 10.22 3.30 -9.53
N LYS A 66 10.61 4.14 -8.56
CA LYS A 66 10.76 5.58 -8.78
C LYS A 66 11.76 5.89 -9.90
N GLU A 67 12.90 5.20 -9.93
CA GLU A 67 13.91 5.36 -10.98
C GLU A 67 13.38 4.94 -12.35
N LEU A 68 12.72 3.78 -12.43
CA LEU A 68 12.09 3.29 -13.67
C LEU A 68 11.02 4.26 -14.20
N LEU A 69 10.22 4.85 -13.31
CA LEU A 69 9.20 5.83 -13.70
C LEU A 69 9.82 7.14 -14.20
N ALA A 70 10.90 7.61 -13.57
CA ALA A 70 11.62 8.78 -14.04
C ALA A 70 12.22 8.53 -15.45
N GLU A 71 12.82 7.37 -15.66
CA GLU A 71 13.35 6.96 -16.97
C GLU A 71 12.24 6.84 -18.02
N TYR A 72 11.11 6.23 -17.65
CA TYR A 72 9.93 6.13 -18.51
C TYR A 72 9.43 7.49 -18.97
N ILE A 73 9.24 8.44 -18.06
CA ILE A 73 8.78 9.81 -18.38
C ILE A 73 9.78 10.50 -19.30
N HIS A 74 11.08 10.35 -19.03
CA HIS A 74 12.12 10.95 -19.87
C HIS A 74 12.09 10.39 -21.29
N MET A 75 12.02 9.06 -21.45
CA MET A 75 11.96 8.41 -22.76
C MET A 75 10.64 8.68 -23.50
N GLN A 76 9.52 8.72 -22.79
CA GLN A 76 8.22 9.05 -23.38
C GLN A 76 8.26 10.45 -23.99
N ASN A 77 8.79 11.43 -23.24
CA ASN A 77 8.99 12.78 -23.72
C ASN A 77 9.92 12.81 -24.94
N ALA A 78 11.07 12.13 -24.89
CA ALA A 78 11.98 12.06 -26.03
C ALA A 78 11.33 11.45 -27.29
N TYR A 79 10.54 10.38 -27.12
CA TYR A 79 9.85 9.72 -28.22
C TYR A 79 8.77 10.61 -28.86
N LEU A 80 8.08 11.42 -28.07
CA LEU A 80 7.11 12.39 -28.59
C LEU A 80 7.74 13.43 -29.53
N HIS A 81 9.03 13.76 -29.33
CA HIS A 81 9.77 14.68 -30.19
C HIS A 81 10.36 14.00 -31.44
N ASN A 82 10.57 12.68 -31.41
CA ASN A 82 11.08 11.91 -32.55
C ASN A 82 10.40 10.53 -32.68
N GLN A 83 9.15 10.54 -33.15
CA GLN A 83 8.28 9.35 -33.19
C GLN A 83 8.74 8.25 -34.16
N GLN A 84 9.73 8.53 -35.02
CA GLN A 84 10.27 7.56 -35.98
C GLN A 84 11.35 6.66 -35.37
N ASP A 85 11.85 6.99 -34.17
CA ASP A 85 12.87 6.21 -33.49
C ASP A 85 12.29 4.92 -32.88
N ARG A 86 12.40 3.83 -33.64
CA ARG A 86 11.95 2.49 -33.24
C ARG A 86 12.77 1.91 -32.08
N GLU A 87 14.04 2.30 -31.95
CA GLU A 87 14.87 1.83 -30.86
C GLU A 87 14.43 2.46 -29.53
N MET A 88 14.13 3.75 -29.56
CA MET A 88 13.56 4.46 -28.42
C MET A 88 12.20 3.90 -28.00
N LEU A 89 11.32 3.61 -28.97
CA LEU A 89 10.04 2.94 -28.69
C LEU A 89 10.24 1.57 -28.01
N PHE A 90 11.21 0.78 -28.47
CA PHE A 90 11.49 -0.53 -27.88
C PHE A 90 12.01 -0.42 -26.44
N ARG A 91 12.90 0.55 -26.18
CA ARG A 91 13.39 0.83 -24.81
C ARG A 91 12.25 1.29 -23.90
N LEU A 92 11.39 2.19 -24.38
CA LEU A 92 10.21 2.66 -23.66
C LEU A 92 9.29 1.50 -23.26
N VAL A 93 9.00 0.60 -24.20
CA VAL A 93 8.20 -0.61 -23.97
C VAL A 93 8.83 -1.51 -22.90
N LYS A 94 10.15 -1.70 -22.93
CA LYS A 94 10.87 -2.53 -21.94
C LYS A 94 10.80 -1.92 -20.54
N ILE A 95 10.94 -0.60 -20.42
CA ILE A 95 10.84 0.10 -19.13
C ILE A 95 9.40 0.03 -18.61
N ALA A 96 8.41 0.28 -19.48
CA ALA A 96 7.00 0.19 -19.12
C ALA A 96 6.63 -1.20 -18.58
N TYR A 97 7.13 -2.26 -19.22
CA TYR A 97 6.95 -3.63 -18.76
C TYR A 97 7.56 -3.86 -17.36
N LYS A 98 8.81 -3.43 -17.15
CA LYS A 98 9.47 -3.55 -15.83
C LYS A 98 8.71 -2.78 -14.75
N ALA A 99 8.32 -1.54 -15.04
CA ALA A 99 7.59 -0.69 -14.09
C ALA A 99 6.23 -1.30 -13.75
N GLN A 100 5.48 -1.80 -14.73
CA GLN A 100 4.19 -2.43 -14.48
C GLN A 100 4.31 -3.68 -13.60
N ASN A 101 5.27 -4.55 -13.90
CA ASN A 101 5.50 -5.74 -13.08
C ASN A 101 5.86 -5.36 -11.64
N LEU A 102 6.74 -4.37 -11.46
CA LEU A 102 7.15 -3.93 -10.13
C LEU A 102 5.98 -3.28 -9.36
N ILE A 103 5.09 -2.55 -10.04
CA ILE A 103 3.85 -2.02 -9.45
C ILE A 103 2.93 -3.15 -8.98
N GLN A 104 2.81 -4.23 -9.75
CA GLN A 104 1.99 -5.39 -9.41
C GLN A 104 2.59 -6.17 -8.23
N GLU A 105 3.90 -6.45 -8.27
CA GLU A 105 4.62 -7.17 -7.21
C GLU A 105 4.62 -6.43 -5.86
N THR A 106 4.59 -5.10 -5.89
CA THR A 106 4.56 -4.25 -4.68
C THR A 106 3.14 -3.86 -4.26
N HIS A 107 2.12 -4.32 -5.00
CA HIS A 107 0.71 -3.98 -4.80
C HIS A 107 0.42 -2.46 -4.80
N LEU A 108 1.23 -1.66 -5.49
CA LEU A 108 1.14 -0.19 -5.50
C LEU A 108 0.16 0.36 -6.54
N SER A 109 -0.65 -0.47 -7.20
CA SER A 109 -1.58 0.00 -8.25
C SER A 109 -2.53 1.09 -7.75
N TYR A 110 -2.93 1.06 -6.47
CA TYR A 110 -3.79 2.08 -5.88
C TYR A 110 -3.15 3.48 -5.80
N ALA A 111 -1.82 3.57 -5.86
CA ALA A 111 -1.08 4.83 -5.73
C ALA A 111 -1.00 5.62 -7.05
N PHE A 112 -1.46 5.03 -8.16
CA PHE A 112 -1.36 5.63 -9.49
C PHE A 112 -2.74 5.84 -10.12
N PRO A 113 -2.90 6.90 -10.95
CA PRO A 113 -4.12 7.11 -11.71
C PRO A 113 -4.44 5.91 -12.63
N PRO A 114 -5.72 5.51 -12.78
CA PRO A 114 -6.11 4.42 -13.68
C PRO A 114 -5.68 4.63 -15.13
N GLU A 115 -5.67 5.87 -15.60
CA GLU A 115 -5.27 6.26 -16.96
C GLU A 115 -3.79 5.95 -17.19
N PHE A 116 -2.95 6.29 -16.22
CA PHE A 116 -1.53 6.00 -16.25
C PHE A 116 -1.27 4.49 -16.29
N LEU A 117 -1.98 3.71 -15.45
CA LEU A 117 -1.84 2.25 -15.45
C LEU A 117 -2.30 1.61 -16.76
N LYS A 118 -3.37 2.14 -17.38
CA LYS A 118 -3.81 1.69 -18.71
C LYS A 118 -2.75 1.97 -19.77
N GLU A 119 -2.20 3.18 -19.79
CA GLU A 119 -1.13 3.55 -20.73
C GLU A 119 0.10 2.65 -20.54
N LEU A 120 0.56 2.50 -19.30
CA LEU A 120 1.70 1.65 -18.97
C LEU A 120 1.46 0.20 -19.40
N SER A 121 0.22 -0.30 -19.21
CA SER A 121 -0.18 -1.64 -19.65
C SER A 121 -0.26 -1.79 -21.17
N LEU A 122 -0.58 -0.73 -21.92
CA LEU A 122 -0.57 -0.80 -23.38
C LEU A 122 0.85 -0.97 -23.89
N PHE A 123 1.79 -0.17 -23.38
CA PHE A 123 3.20 -0.27 -23.74
C PHE A 123 3.81 -1.62 -23.36
N SER A 124 3.49 -2.15 -22.18
CA SER A 124 3.99 -3.46 -21.76
C SER A 124 3.48 -4.63 -22.62
N GLN A 125 2.22 -4.60 -23.05
CA GLN A 125 1.61 -5.64 -23.88
C GLN A 125 2.24 -5.69 -25.29
N VAL A 126 2.66 -4.54 -25.82
CA VAL A 126 3.41 -4.48 -27.08
C VAL A 126 4.77 -5.19 -26.94
N GLY A 127 5.41 -5.09 -25.77
CA GLY A 127 6.65 -5.81 -25.45
C GLY A 127 6.45 -7.32 -25.26
N ALA A 128 5.31 -7.73 -24.73
CA ALA A 128 4.98 -9.15 -24.53
C ALA A 128 4.65 -9.89 -25.85
N LYS A 129 4.07 -9.20 -26.84
CA LYS A 129 3.67 -9.79 -28.13
C LYS A 129 4.79 -9.84 -29.18
N ARG A 130 5.80 -8.98 -29.08
CA ARG A 130 7.00 -9.05 -29.93
C ARG A 130 8.05 -9.87 -29.19
N GLY A 131 8.20 -11.14 -29.57
CA GLY A 131 9.14 -12.10 -28.99
C GLY A 131 10.49 -11.47 -28.64
N LEU A 132 10.66 -11.14 -27.36
CA LEU A 132 11.95 -10.87 -26.75
C LEU A 132 12.68 -12.22 -26.70
N PRO A 133 13.80 -12.42 -27.41
CA PRO A 133 14.60 -13.62 -27.21
C PRO A 133 15.03 -13.63 -25.74
N ARG A 134 14.63 -14.68 -25.03
CA ARG A 134 15.11 -14.95 -23.67
C ARG A 134 16.63 -15.15 -23.76
N PRO A 135 17.46 -14.45 -22.98
CA PRO A 135 18.87 -14.79 -22.90
C PRO A 135 18.98 -16.19 -22.30
N SER A 136 19.51 -17.13 -23.08
CA SER A 136 19.99 -18.43 -22.66
C SER A 136 21.26 -18.31 -21.83
#